data_AF-A0A177G9A8-F1
#
_entry.id   AF-A0A177G9A8-F1
#
_cell.length_a   1.000
_cell.length_b   1.000
_cell.length_c   1.000
_cell.angle_alpha   90.00
_cell.angle_beta   90.00
_cell.angle_gamma   90.00
#
_symmetry.space_group_name_H-M   'P 1'
#
loop_
_entity.id
_entity.type
_entity.pdbx_description
1 polymer ?
#
loop_
_entity_poly.entity_id
_entity_poly.type
_entity_poly.pdbx_seq_one_letter_code
_entity_poly.pdbx_strand_id
1 'polypeptide(L)' 'MAEAIATQDKLLPLHDALFCESNPAPAKYAASLLGLAGETCRLPLAPLTEPSRQLVKAALIDVGLLN' A
#
# COMPACT_ATOMS: atom_id res chain seq x y z
N MET A 1 -12.67 -0.62 22.38
CA MET A 1 -11.71 0.49 22.17
C MET A 1 -10.28 -0.01 22.04
N ALA A 2 -9.76 -0.79 23.00
CA ALA A 2 -8.38 -1.29 22.96
C ALA A 2 -8.03 -2.06 21.67
N GLU A 3 -8.91 -2.96 21.20
CA GLU A 3 -8.68 -3.75 19.97
C GLU A 3 -8.59 -2.89 18.70
N ALA A 4 -9.40 -1.83 18.61
CA ALA A 4 -9.37 -0.91 17.48
C ALA A 4 -8.06 -0.12 17.45
N ILE A 5 -7.56 0.33 18.60
CA ILE A 5 -6.28 1.03 18.72
C ILE A 5 -5.14 0.10 18.32
N ALA A 6 -5.11 -1.13 18.84
CA ALA A 6 -4.07 -2.11 18.48
C ALA A 6 -4.05 -2.41 16.96
N THR A 7 -5.23 -2.47 16.33
CA THR A 7 -5.35 -2.66 14.89
C THR A 7 -4.85 -1.44 14.11
N GLN A 8 -5.24 -0.23 14.55
CA GLN A 8 -4.78 1.02 13.97
C GLN A 8 -3.25 1.13 14.04
N ASP A 9 -2.66 0.89 15.21
CA ASP A 9 -1.21 0.99 15.42
C ASP A 9 -0.45 0.01 14.52
N LYS A 10 -0.98 -1.21 14.35
CA LYS A 10 -0.41 -2.20 13.42
C LYS A 10 -0.47 -1.74 11.97
N LEU A 11 -1.58 -1.13 11.54
CA LEU A 11 -1.82 -0.79 10.12
C LEU A 11 -1.37 0.62 9.73
N LEU A 12 -1.06 1.49 10.69
CA LEU A 12 -0.69 2.88 10.45
C LEU A 12 0.48 3.04 9.45
N PRO A 13 1.57 2.24 9.52
CA PRO A 13 2.65 2.34 8.53
C PRO A 13 2.18 2.05 7.10
N LEU A 14 1.24 1.11 6.94
CA LEU A 14 0.64 0.80 5.63
C LEU A 14 -0.27 1.94 5.18
N HIS A 15 -1.04 2.56 6.08
CA HIS A 15 -1.84 3.73 5.74
C HIS A 15 -0.96 4.86 5.20
N ASP A 16 0.17 5.18 5.84
CA ASP A 16 1.06 6.24 5.36
C ASP A 16 1.65 5.89 3.98
N ALA A 17 2.12 4.65 3.79
CA ALA A 17 2.70 4.20 2.53
C ALA A 17 1.70 4.20 1.36
N LEU A 18 0.42 3.87 1.61
CA LEU A 18 -0.62 3.87 0.58
C LEU A 18 -1.03 5.25 0.09
N PHE A 19 -0.53 6.32 0.71
CA PHE A 19 -0.80 7.71 0.35
C PHE A 19 0.46 8.48 -0.05
N CYS A 20 1.57 7.78 -0.34
CA CYS A 20 2.83 8.40 -0.76
C CYS A 20 2.76 9.07 -2.16
N GLU A 21 1.79 8.67 -2.98
CA GLU A 21 1.53 9.20 -4.32
C GLU A 21 0.02 9.27 -4.62
N SER A 22 -0.35 9.70 -5.84
CA SER A 22 -1.75 9.88 -6.25
C SER A 22 -2.57 8.60 -6.17
N ASN A 23 -3.69 8.66 -5.44
CA ASN A 23 -4.62 7.55 -5.32
C ASN A 23 -5.36 7.25 -6.66
N PRO A 24 -5.65 5.97 -6.98
CA PRO A 24 -5.38 4.77 -6.17
C PRO A 24 -4.08 4.02 -6.57
N ALA A 25 -3.08 4.68 -7.15
CA ALA A 25 -1.89 3.98 -7.67
C ALA A 25 -1.14 3.14 -6.62
N PRO A 26 -0.83 3.66 -5.39
CA PRO A 26 -0.22 2.86 -4.32
C PRO A 26 -1.05 1.62 -3.95
N ALA A 27 -2.37 1.79 -3.76
CA ALA A 27 -3.28 0.72 -3.39
C ALA A 27 -3.41 -0.35 -4.48
N LYS A 28 -3.43 0.04 -5.76
CA LYS A 28 -3.45 -0.91 -6.88
C LYS A 28 -2.16 -1.71 -6.99
N TYR A 29 -1.02 -1.09 -6.73
CA TYR A 29 0.25 -1.81 -6.67
C TYR A 29 0.28 -2.80 -5.50
N ALA A 30 -0.12 -2.38 -4.30
CA ALA A 30 -0.24 -3.28 -3.15
C ALA A 30 -1.15 -4.48 -3.46
N ALA A 31 -2.33 -4.25 -4.04
CA ALA A 31 -3.24 -5.30 -4.44
C ALA A 31 -2.64 -6.27 -5.47
N SER A 32 -1.75 -5.79 -6.36
CA SER A 32 -1.05 -6.66 -7.31
C SER A 32 0.00 -7.56 -6.67
N LEU A 33 0.72 -7.07 -5.66
CA LEU A 33 1.67 -7.88 -4.90
C LEU A 33 0.95 -8.98 -4.12
N LEU A 34 -0.27 -8.71 -3.66
CA LEU A 34 -1.13 -9.66 -2.96
C LEU A 34 -1.91 -10.60 -3.91
N GLY A 35 -1.76 -10.46 -5.23
CA GLY A 35 -2.48 -11.28 -6.20
C GLY A 35 -4.00 -11.01 -6.29
N LEU A 36 -4.46 -9.86 -5.80
CA LEU A 36 -5.89 -9.50 -5.72
C LEU A 36 -6.37 -8.73 -6.96
N ALA A 37 -5.51 -7.92 -7.59
CA ALA A 37 -5.85 -7.11 -8.76
C ALA A 37 -4.59 -6.71 -9.57
N GLY A 38 -4.76 -6.18 -10.78
CA GLY A 38 -3.64 -5.57 -11.53
C GLY A 38 -3.31 -4.15 -11.06
N GLU A 39 -2.04 -3.75 -11.18
CA GLU A 39 -1.56 -2.42 -10.75
C GLU A 39 -1.94 -1.25 -11.69
N THR A 40 -2.40 -1.53 -12.91
CA THR A 40 -2.61 -0.50 -13.95
C THR A 40 -3.71 0.50 -13.59
N CYS A 41 -3.36 1.78 -13.44
CA CYS A 41 -4.34 2.87 -13.40
C CYS A 41 -4.69 3.35 -14.82
N ARG A 42 -5.90 3.88 -14.99
CA ARG A 42 -6.27 4.61 -16.21
C ARG A 42 -5.75 6.04 -16.13
N LEU A 43 -5.53 6.65 -17.28
CA LEU A 43 -5.23 8.08 -17.37
C LEU A 43 -6.32 8.90 -16.64
N PRO A 44 -5.94 9.98 -15.95
CA PRO A 44 -4.64 10.67 -16.01
C PRO A 44 -3.56 10.15 -15.06
N LEU A 45 -3.80 9.05 -14.35
CA LEU A 45 -2.87 8.55 -13.32
C LEU A 45 -1.72 7.76 -13.94
N ALA A 46 -0.51 8.06 -13.48
CA ALA A 46 0.72 7.37 -13.88
C ALA A 46 0.99 6.14 -12.98
N PRO A 47 1.80 5.18 -13.44
CA PRO A 47 2.37 4.16 -12.58
C PRO A 47 3.23 4.78 -11.48
N LEU A 48 3.32 4.09 -10.33
CA LEU A 48 4.18 4.50 -9.22
C LEU A 48 5.64 4.60 -9.63
N THR A 49 6.34 5.56 -9.04
CA THR A 49 7.80 5.62 -9.09
C THR A 49 8.43 4.46 -8.32
N GLU A 50 9.67 4.11 -8.67
CA GLU A 50 10.39 3.03 -7.99
C GLU A 50 10.56 3.26 -6.48
N PRO A 51 10.90 4.47 -5.98
CA PRO A 51 10.96 4.72 -4.55
C PRO A 51 9.64 4.43 -3.83
N SER A 52 8.51 4.85 -4.40
CA SER A 52 7.18 4.62 -3.83
C SER A 52 6.77 3.15 -3.85
N ARG A 53 7.18 2.40 -4.89
CA ARG A 53 7.01 0.94 -4.90
C ARG A 53 7.75 0.28 -3.73
N GLN A 54 8.99 0.69 -3.47
CA GLN A 54 9.75 0.15 -2.34
C GLN A 54 9.09 0.49 -1.00
N LEU A 55 8.57 1.71 -0.82
CA LEU A 55 7.82 2.10 0.39
C LEU A 55 6.58 1.22 0.61
N VAL A 56 5.75 1.04 -0.43
CA VAL A 56 4.53 0.21 -0.33
C VAL A 56 4.88 -1.25 -0.04
N LYS A 57 5.89 -1.79 -0.72
CA LYS A 57 6.32 -3.18 -0.51
C LYS A 57 6.86 -3.40 0.91
N ALA A 58 7.71 -2.50 1.40
CA ALA A 58 8.24 -2.55 2.75
C ALA A 58 7.11 -2.50 3.79
N ALA A 59 6.16 -1.57 3.64
CA ALA A 59 5.04 -1.46 4.57
C ALA A 59 4.16 -2.72 4.58
N LEU A 60 3.94 -3.38 3.44
CA LEU A 60 3.22 -4.67 3.38
C LEU A 60 3.95 -5.79 4.15
N ILE A 61 5.29 -5.82 4.07
CA ILE A 61 6.11 -6.76 4.83
C ILE A 61 6.04 -6.44 6.32
N ASP A 62 6.18 -5.18 6.71
CA ASP A 62 6.17 -4.72 8.10
C ASP A 62 4.86 -5.07 8.82
N VAL A 63 3.71 -4.99 8.12
CA VAL A 63 2.41 -5.37 8.69
C VAL A 63 2.09 -6.87 8.56
N GLY A 64 2.97 -7.65 7.94
CA GLY A 64 2.87 -9.10 7.78
C GLY A 64 1.86 -9.56 6.71
N LEU A 65 1.63 -8.74 5.68
CA LEU A 65 0.76 -9.09 4.54
C LEU A 65 1.56 -9.67 3.36
N LEU A 66 2.87 -9.46 3.31
CA LEU A 66 3.77 -9.96 2.28
C LEU A 66 5.02 -10.56 2.94
N ASN A 67 5.51 -11.70 2.43
CA ASN A 67 6.70 -12.40 2.92
C ASN A 67 7.98 -12.03 2.16
#